data_AF-A0A7R8WG92-F1
#
_entry.id   AF-A0A7R8WG92-F1
#
_cell.length_a   1.000
_cell.length_b   1.000
_cell.length_c   1.000
_cell.angle_alpha   90.00
_cell.angle_beta   90.00
_cell.angle_gamma   90.00
#
_symmetry.space_group_name_H-M   'P 1'
#
loop_
_entity.id
_entity.type
_entity.pdbx_description
1 polymer ?
#
loop_
_entity_poly.entity_id
_entity_poly.type
_entity_poly.pdbx_seq_one_letter_code
_entity_poly.pdbx_strand_id
1 'polypeptide(L)'
;MSTLFGPVVDGVVVLFKPSDGDHTSDLLARFDVMQGVVRAESFHLFSSREIQYGLQEREMNQMISDFVKNVYSQKSRDVYAAVMVEYTDWSEPSGDLARRRQKAMDILSDARWIAPQVKTAELHSNLRSQSYFYEFLHQTQHGVFPEDFGCIHGQELPYVFGLPVAQSNTGIYGPRNYTDAEKQLSELVMMNWANFIESGDPNVASRPNQRQRGAYRRIYDDIVWPRYDKQNQRHMTW
;
A
#
# COMPACT_ATOMS: atom_id res chain seq x y z
N MET A 1 10.66 12.59 -8.04
CA MET A 1 11.86 12.49 -7.18
C MET A 1 12.78 11.47 -7.81
N SER A 2 13.90 11.88 -8.38
CA SER A 2 15.00 10.95 -8.68
C SER A 2 15.71 10.65 -7.37
N THR A 3 15.83 9.38 -6.98
CA THR A 3 16.74 9.01 -5.90
C THR A 3 18.17 9.34 -6.35
N LEU A 4 18.98 9.93 -5.46
CA LEU A 4 20.39 10.25 -5.76
C LEU A 4 21.18 9.01 -6.18
N PHE A 5 20.85 7.88 -5.56
CA PHE A 5 21.36 6.56 -5.90
C PHE A 5 20.18 5.59 -5.98
N GLY A 6 20.11 4.82 -7.06
CA GLY A 6 19.03 3.88 -7.29
C GLY A 6 19.23 3.08 -8.57
N PRO A 7 18.28 2.19 -8.92
CA PRO A 7 18.33 1.43 -10.16
C PRO A 7 18.39 2.36 -11.38
N VAL A 8 19.23 2.01 -12.36
CA VAL A 8 19.35 2.69 -13.65
C VAL A 8 19.19 1.68 -14.77
N VAL A 9 18.70 2.11 -15.94
CA VAL A 9 18.67 1.28 -17.15
C VAL A 9 20.10 1.16 -17.65
N ASP A 10 20.77 0.07 -17.26
CA ASP A 10 22.16 -0.23 -17.58
C ASP A 10 22.31 -1.16 -18.79
N GLY A 11 21.20 -1.74 -19.27
CA GLY A 11 21.20 -2.71 -20.36
C GLY A 11 21.74 -4.09 -19.97
N VAL A 12 21.99 -4.33 -18.67
CA VAL A 12 22.52 -5.61 -18.14
C VAL A 12 21.58 -6.19 -17.11
N VAL A 13 21.30 -5.46 -16.02
CA VAL A 13 20.38 -5.87 -14.96
C VAL A 13 18.98 -5.32 -15.25
N VAL A 14 18.89 -4.03 -15.58
CA VAL A 14 17.65 -3.38 -15.98
C VAL A 14 17.74 -3.09 -17.47
N LEU A 15 17.13 -3.97 -18.25
CA LEU A 15 17.26 -3.99 -19.71
C LEU A 15 16.49 -2.86 -20.40
N PHE A 16 15.36 -2.43 -19.83
CA PHE A 16 14.48 -1.45 -20.43
C PHE A 16 13.85 -0.56 -19.35
N LYS A 17 13.32 0.60 -19.76
CA LYS A 17 12.58 1.48 -18.85
C LYS A 17 11.27 0.79 -18.46
N PRO A 18 10.86 0.79 -17.18
CA PRO A 18 9.55 0.25 -16.77
C PRO A 18 8.34 0.93 -17.43
N SER A 19 8.54 2.11 -18.04
CA SER A 19 7.52 2.77 -18.85
C SER A 19 7.31 2.15 -20.23
N ASP A 20 8.20 1.26 -20.66
CA ASP A 20 8.11 0.53 -21.92
C ASP A 20 7.11 -0.62 -21.77
N GLY A 21 5.89 -0.39 -22.26
CA GLY A 21 4.73 -1.23 -21.98
C GLY A 21 4.86 -2.66 -22.50
N ASP A 22 5.46 -2.86 -23.67
CA ASP A 22 5.54 -4.18 -24.30
C ASP A 22 6.53 -5.07 -23.54
N HIS A 23 7.75 -4.58 -23.32
CA HIS A 23 8.77 -5.31 -22.57
C HIS A 23 8.37 -5.53 -21.10
N THR A 24 7.71 -4.54 -20.48
CA THR A 24 7.20 -4.69 -19.11
C THR A 24 6.11 -5.75 -19.05
N SER A 25 5.21 -5.78 -20.03
CA SER A 25 4.15 -6.79 -20.11
C SER A 25 4.74 -8.20 -20.30
N ASP A 26 5.69 -8.36 -21.21
CA ASP A 26 6.36 -9.66 -21.45
C ASP A 26 7.11 -10.19 -20.22
N LEU A 27 7.64 -9.30 -19.38
CA LEU A 27 8.26 -9.68 -18.11
C LEU A 27 7.21 -10.07 -17.07
N LEU A 28 6.20 -9.22 -16.90
CA LEU A 28 5.13 -9.42 -15.91
C LEU A 28 4.30 -10.68 -16.20
N ALA A 29 4.09 -11.03 -17.48
CA ALA A 29 3.36 -12.23 -17.89
C ALA A 29 3.98 -13.55 -17.39
N ARG A 30 5.23 -13.54 -16.92
CA ARG A 30 5.95 -14.74 -16.47
C ARG A 30 5.70 -15.12 -15.02
N PHE A 31 5.07 -14.24 -14.25
CA PHE A 31 4.89 -14.42 -12.82
C PHE A 31 3.42 -14.25 -12.44
N ASP A 32 3.01 -14.96 -11.40
CA ASP A 32 1.83 -14.56 -10.65
C ASP A 32 2.23 -13.41 -9.72
N VAL A 33 1.33 -12.44 -9.52
CA VAL A 33 1.64 -11.22 -8.74
C VAL A 33 0.61 -11.01 -7.65
N MET A 34 1.12 -10.87 -6.43
CA MET A 34 0.41 -10.31 -5.29
C MET A 34 1.07 -8.99 -4.94
N GLN A 35 0.27 -7.93 -4.83
CA GLN A 35 0.73 -6.60 -4.45
C GLN A 35 -0.35 -5.88 -3.65
N GLY A 36 0.01 -4.79 -3.01
CA GLY A 36 -0.96 -4.01 -2.25
C GLY A 36 -0.39 -2.74 -1.68
N VAL A 37 -1.31 -1.96 -1.13
CA VAL A 37 -1.06 -0.63 -0.57
C VAL A 37 -1.59 -0.57 0.86
N VAL A 38 -1.14 0.44 1.59
CA VAL A 38 -1.71 0.81 2.89
C VAL A 38 -2.46 2.13 2.81
N ARG A 39 -3.23 2.46 3.85
CA ARG A 39 -4.01 3.70 3.90
C ARG A 39 -3.15 4.98 3.80
N ALA A 40 -2.05 5.04 4.54
CA ALA A 40 -1.21 6.24 4.69
C ALA A 40 0.23 6.00 4.18
N GLU A 41 0.37 5.78 2.87
CA GLU A 41 1.65 5.47 2.21
C GLU A 41 2.71 6.58 2.32
N SER A 42 2.28 7.84 2.29
CA SER A 42 3.18 8.99 2.33
C SER A 42 3.39 9.58 3.73
N PHE A 43 2.95 8.90 4.80
CA PHE A 43 3.07 9.39 6.18
C PHE A 43 4.49 9.83 6.54
N HIS A 44 5.52 9.06 6.15
CA HIS A 44 6.92 9.33 6.49
C HIS A 44 7.52 10.54 5.77
N LEU A 45 6.78 11.21 4.87
CA LEU A 45 7.20 12.48 4.26
C LEU A 45 6.96 13.69 5.17
N PHE A 46 6.19 13.51 6.26
CA PHE A 46 5.81 14.58 7.18
C PHE A 46 6.65 14.50 8.45
N SER A 47 7.07 15.65 8.94
CA SER A 47 7.72 15.78 10.25
C SER A 47 6.73 15.54 11.39
N SER A 48 7.23 15.22 12.59
CA SER A 48 6.39 15.03 13.77
C SER A 48 5.54 16.27 14.10
N ARG A 49 6.03 17.49 13.81
CA ARG A 49 5.27 18.73 13.96
C ARG A 49 4.08 18.76 13.01
N GLU A 50 4.30 18.44 11.75
CA GLU A 50 3.24 18.47 10.73
C GLU A 50 2.22 17.36 10.99
N ILE A 51 2.66 16.18 11.43
CA ILE A 51 1.78 15.11 11.89
C ILE A 51 0.91 15.57 13.07
N GLN A 52 1.50 16.19 14.08
CA GLN A 52 0.77 16.59 15.30
C GLN A 52 -0.16 17.80 15.09
N TYR A 53 0.32 18.84 14.38
CA TYR A 53 -0.36 20.14 14.32
C TYR A 53 -0.96 20.47 12.95
N GLY A 54 -0.74 19.62 11.95
CA GLY A 54 -1.20 19.84 10.59
C GLY A 54 -0.29 20.75 9.77
N LEU A 55 -0.78 21.19 8.61
CA LEU A 55 -0.06 22.02 7.65
C LEU A 55 -0.69 23.38 7.45
N GLN A 56 0.14 24.41 7.38
CA GLN A 56 -0.25 25.70 6.81
C GLN A 56 -0.45 25.56 5.31
N GLU A 57 -1.29 26.42 4.74
CA GLU A 57 -1.59 26.40 3.30
C GLU A 57 -0.34 26.56 2.44
N ARG A 58 0.58 27.45 2.86
CA ARG A 58 1.85 27.65 2.17
C ARG A 58 2.72 26.39 2.19
N GLU A 59 2.76 25.67 3.31
CA GLU A 59 3.54 24.43 3.46
C GLU A 59 2.97 23.35 2.54
N MET A 60 1.65 23.15 2.57
CA MET A 60 0.93 22.23 1.68
C MET A 60 1.17 22.56 0.20
N ASN A 61 0.93 23.81 -0.21
CA ASN A 61 1.08 24.24 -1.60
C ASN A 61 2.53 24.07 -2.08
N GLN A 62 3.52 24.36 -1.24
CA GLN A 62 4.92 24.17 -1.57
C GLN A 62 5.24 22.69 -1.79
N MET A 63 4.81 21.82 -0.87
CA MET A 63 5.03 20.38 -0.94
C MET A 63 4.46 19.77 -2.23
N ILE A 64 3.19 20.08 -2.55
CA ILE A 64 2.54 19.59 -3.77
C ILE A 64 3.17 20.21 -5.02
N SER A 65 3.50 21.51 -5.00
CA SER A 65 4.13 22.18 -6.14
C SER A 65 5.50 21.59 -6.48
N ASP A 66 6.32 21.31 -5.45
CA ASP A 66 7.64 20.71 -5.63
C ASP A 66 7.52 19.28 -6.15
N PHE A 67 6.59 18.49 -5.62
CA PHE A 67 6.31 17.17 -6.14
C PHE A 67 5.91 17.21 -7.62
N VAL A 68 4.93 18.04 -7.99
CA VAL A 68 4.44 18.14 -9.37
C VAL A 68 5.54 18.61 -10.32
N LYS A 69 6.33 19.63 -9.96
CA LYS A 69 7.45 20.09 -10.80
C LYS A 69 8.53 19.03 -10.99
N ASN A 70 8.78 18.22 -9.96
CA ASN A 70 9.77 17.16 -9.99
C ASN A 70 9.33 15.92 -10.80
N VAL A 71 8.03 15.73 -10.99
CA VAL A 71 7.48 14.59 -11.76
C VAL A 71 7.09 15.00 -13.17
N TYR A 72 6.47 16.17 -13.32
CA TYR A 72 5.95 16.69 -14.58
C TYR A 72 6.80 17.88 -15.04
N SER A 73 7.71 17.63 -15.98
CA SER A 73 8.60 18.67 -16.54
C SER A 73 7.86 19.66 -17.46
N GLN A 74 6.70 19.26 -18.00
CA GLN A 74 5.85 20.09 -18.85
C GLN A 74 4.50 20.33 -18.16
N LYS A 75 3.92 21.52 -18.37
CA LYS A 75 2.59 21.91 -17.86
C LYS A 75 2.39 21.69 -16.35
N SER A 76 3.46 21.74 -15.55
CA SER A 76 3.40 21.54 -14.10
C SER A 76 2.42 22.48 -13.39
N ARG A 77 2.20 23.69 -13.92
CA ARG A 77 1.19 24.62 -13.40
C ARG A 77 -0.24 24.12 -13.60
N ASP A 78 -0.56 23.61 -14.79
CA ASP A 78 -1.89 23.10 -15.11
C ASP A 78 -2.16 21.80 -14.34
N VAL A 79 -1.16 20.91 -14.25
CA VAL A 79 -1.24 19.67 -13.46
C VAL A 79 -1.47 20.00 -11.98
N TYR A 80 -0.70 20.95 -11.43
CA TYR A 80 -0.90 21.39 -10.05
C TYR A 80 -2.32 21.91 -9.82
N ALA A 81 -2.82 22.76 -10.72
CA ALA A 81 -4.18 23.30 -10.60
C ALA A 81 -5.24 22.19 -10.61
N ALA A 82 -5.12 21.23 -11.54
CA ALA A 82 -6.02 20.09 -11.64
C ALA A 82 -5.99 19.22 -10.37
N VAL A 83 -4.81 18.88 -9.85
CA VAL A 83 -4.66 18.12 -8.59
C VAL A 83 -5.30 18.86 -7.42
N MET A 84 -5.08 20.17 -7.30
CA MET A 84 -5.65 20.93 -6.20
C MET A 84 -7.18 20.94 -6.26
N VAL A 85 -7.77 21.04 -7.46
CA VAL A 85 -9.23 20.97 -7.65
C VAL A 85 -9.78 19.59 -7.29
N GLU A 86 -9.17 18.52 -7.79
CA GLU A 86 -9.61 17.13 -7.56
C GLU A 86 -9.70 16.80 -6.06
N TYR A 87 -8.68 17.18 -5.29
CA TYR A 87 -8.61 16.90 -3.85
C TYR A 87 -9.23 18.01 -2.99
N THR A 88 -10.02 18.93 -3.56
CA THR A 88 -10.76 19.91 -2.75
C THR A 88 -12.16 19.40 -2.46
N ASP A 89 -12.43 19.13 -1.19
CA ASP A 89 -13.81 19.02 -0.72
C ASP A 89 -14.41 20.42 -0.57
N TRP A 90 -15.30 20.78 -1.50
CA TRP A 90 -15.97 22.08 -1.54
C TRP A 90 -17.07 22.23 -0.48
N SER A 91 -17.46 21.13 0.19
CA SER A 91 -18.48 21.15 1.24
C SER A 91 -17.93 21.54 2.61
N GLU A 92 -16.60 21.59 2.75
CA GLU A 92 -15.92 21.73 4.02
C GLU A 92 -15.37 23.15 4.29
N PRO A 93 -15.35 23.61 5.56
CA PRO A 93 -14.76 24.89 5.91
C PRO A 93 -13.28 24.96 5.55
N SER A 94 -12.90 26.00 4.80
CA SER A 94 -11.49 26.28 4.53
C SER A 94 -10.75 26.65 5.82
N GLY A 95 -9.55 26.11 6.04
CA GLY A 95 -8.61 26.64 7.04
C GLY A 95 -8.07 25.64 8.07
N ASP A 96 -8.61 24.43 8.16
CA ASP A 96 -8.13 23.41 9.11
C ASP A 96 -6.74 22.87 8.70
N LEU A 97 -5.78 22.98 9.61
CA LEU A 97 -4.41 22.52 9.43
C LEU A 97 -4.33 20.99 9.30
N ALA A 98 -5.12 20.24 10.09
CA ALA A 98 -5.12 18.79 10.06
C ALA A 98 -5.66 18.27 8.72
N ARG A 99 -6.68 18.94 8.18
CA ARG A 99 -7.24 18.63 6.84
C ARG A 99 -6.26 18.93 5.72
N ARG A 100 -5.54 20.06 5.79
CA ARG A 100 -4.47 20.35 4.81
C ARG A 100 -3.37 19.30 4.82
N ARG A 101 -2.99 18.82 6.01
CA ARG A 101 -2.06 17.69 6.15
C ARG A 101 -2.64 16.42 5.52
N GLN A 102 -3.89 16.06 5.83
CA GLN A 102 -4.52 14.87 5.26
C GLN A 102 -4.59 14.95 3.74
N LYS A 103 -5.06 16.08 3.19
CA LYS A 103 -5.08 16.34 1.75
C LYS A 103 -3.70 16.19 1.10
N ALA A 104 -2.65 16.76 1.69
CA ALA A 104 -1.29 16.58 1.17
C ALA A 104 -0.87 15.11 1.20
N MET A 105 -1.20 14.40 2.27
CA MET A 105 -0.85 12.98 2.44
C MET A 105 -1.57 12.12 1.40
N ASP A 106 -2.86 12.37 1.16
CA ASP A 106 -3.66 11.65 0.17
C ASP A 106 -3.11 11.88 -1.24
N ILE A 107 -2.87 13.13 -1.64
CA ILE A 107 -2.28 13.48 -2.95
C ILE A 107 -0.95 12.74 -3.17
N LEU A 108 -0.06 12.76 -2.16
CA LEU A 108 1.26 12.16 -2.28
C LEU A 108 1.20 10.62 -2.25
N SER A 109 0.34 10.03 -1.42
CA SER A 109 0.12 8.58 -1.37
C SER A 109 -0.40 8.07 -2.70
N ASP A 110 -1.42 8.75 -3.25
CA ASP A 110 -2.01 8.38 -4.53
C ASP A 110 -0.99 8.46 -5.66
N ALA A 111 -0.28 9.58 -5.76
CA ALA A 111 0.63 9.81 -6.86
C ALA A 111 1.93 8.98 -6.79
N ARG A 112 2.43 8.66 -5.59
CA ARG A 112 3.72 7.96 -5.41
C ARG A 112 3.59 6.45 -5.29
N TRP A 113 2.47 5.96 -4.79
CA TRP A 113 2.30 4.55 -4.45
C TRP A 113 1.08 3.94 -5.13
N ILE A 114 -0.11 4.49 -4.87
CA ILE A 114 -1.37 3.82 -5.24
C ILE A 114 -1.57 3.82 -6.77
N ALA A 115 -1.51 4.96 -7.45
CA ALA A 115 -1.73 5.03 -8.89
C ALA A 115 -0.70 4.20 -9.70
N PRO A 116 0.62 4.22 -9.39
CA PRO A 116 1.58 3.32 -10.04
C PRO A 116 1.29 1.83 -9.79
N GLN A 117 0.91 1.45 -8.57
CA GLN A 117 0.58 0.06 -8.25
C GLN A 117 -0.70 -0.40 -8.95
N VAL A 118 -1.76 0.41 -8.94
CA VAL A 118 -3.02 0.13 -9.66
C VAL A 118 -2.74 -0.02 -11.15
N LYS A 119 -1.96 0.88 -11.75
CA LYS A 119 -1.57 0.76 -13.16
C LYS A 119 -0.80 -0.54 -13.44
N THR A 120 0.08 -0.95 -12.52
CA THR A 120 0.81 -2.21 -12.63
C THR A 120 -0.14 -3.41 -12.53
N ALA A 121 -1.11 -3.38 -11.61
CA ALA A 121 -2.15 -4.39 -11.46
C ALA A 121 -3.04 -4.50 -12.70
N GLU A 122 -3.45 -3.38 -13.28
CA GLU A 122 -4.21 -3.34 -14.52
C GLU A 122 -3.43 -3.92 -15.70
N LEU A 123 -2.16 -3.54 -15.86
CA LEU A 123 -1.30 -4.09 -16.91
C LEU A 123 -1.16 -5.61 -16.75
N HIS A 124 -0.82 -6.07 -15.54
CA HIS A 124 -0.61 -7.49 -15.26
C HIS A 124 -1.89 -8.33 -15.41
N SER A 125 -3.03 -7.87 -14.89
CA SER A 125 -4.31 -8.61 -14.96
C SER A 125 -4.81 -8.81 -16.40
N ASN A 126 -4.49 -7.91 -17.33
CA ASN A 126 -4.85 -8.05 -18.75
C ASN A 126 -4.08 -9.17 -19.47
N LEU A 127 -2.97 -9.66 -18.90
CA LEU A 127 -2.12 -10.70 -19.50
C LEU A 127 -2.62 -12.12 -19.23
N ARG A 128 -3.82 -12.26 -18.63
CA ARG A 128 -4.40 -13.52 -18.12
C ARG A 128 -3.59 -14.19 -16.99
N SER A 129 -2.72 -13.46 -16.31
CA SER A 129 -1.92 -13.89 -15.15
C SER A 129 -2.66 -13.80 -13.80
N GLN A 130 -2.30 -14.62 -12.80
CA GLN A 130 -2.94 -14.54 -11.47
C GLN A 130 -2.50 -13.26 -10.76
N SER A 131 -3.41 -12.29 -10.73
CA SER A 131 -3.15 -10.97 -10.17
C SER A 131 -4.02 -10.80 -8.93
N TYR A 132 -3.41 -10.53 -7.79
CA TYR A 132 -4.11 -10.26 -6.53
C TYR A 132 -3.67 -8.90 -5.99
N PHE A 133 -4.64 -8.12 -5.55
CA PHE A 133 -4.42 -6.80 -4.98
C PHE A 133 -5.02 -6.76 -3.58
N TYR A 134 -4.35 -6.11 -2.63
CA TYR A 134 -4.90 -5.82 -1.32
C TYR A 134 -4.75 -4.35 -0.93
N GLU A 135 -5.62 -3.90 -0.04
CA GLU A 135 -5.49 -2.67 0.73
C GLU A 135 -5.44 -3.04 2.21
N PHE A 136 -4.34 -2.71 2.89
CA PHE A 136 -4.18 -2.95 4.32
C PHE A 136 -4.58 -1.69 5.09
N LEU A 137 -5.68 -1.76 5.82
CA LEU A 137 -6.29 -0.64 6.53
C LEU A 137 -6.06 -0.71 8.04
N HIS A 138 -5.90 -1.91 8.59
CA HIS A 138 -5.73 -2.12 10.03
C HIS A 138 -4.54 -1.36 10.61
N GLN A 139 -4.82 -0.55 11.63
CA GLN A 139 -3.79 0.13 12.42
C GLN A 139 -3.58 -0.60 13.74
N THR A 140 -2.32 -0.84 14.11
CA THR A 140 -2.00 -1.50 15.38
C THR A 140 -2.47 -0.67 16.58
N GLN A 141 -3.32 -1.24 17.44
CA GLN A 141 -3.97 -0.50 18.55
C GLN A 141 -2.98 0.05 19.58
N HIS A 142 -1.99 -0.75 19.97
CA HIS A 142 -0.94 -0.33 20.91
C HIS A 142 0.36 -0.02 20.16
N GLY A 143 0.23 0.62 18.99
CA GLY A 143 1.34 1.04 18.14
C GLY A 143 2.01 2.33 18.61
N VAL A 144 3.14 2.66 17.98
CA VAL A 144 3.91 3.89 18.26
C VAL A 144 3.46 5.10 17.44
N PHE A 145 2.48 4.92 16.55
CA PHE A 145 2.01 5.94 15.64
C PHE A 145 0.62 6.45 16.05
N PRO A 146 0.26 7.72 15.75
CA PRO A 146 -1.04 8.28 16.13
C PRO A 146 -2.21 7.56 15.45
N GLU A 147 -3.33 7.38 16.15
CA GLU A 147 -4.49 6.55 15.72
C GLU A 147 -5.32 7.12 14.56
N ASP A 148 -5.08 8.37 14.15
CA ASP A 148 -5.94 9.08 13.19
C ASP A 148 -5.61 8.83 11.71
N PHE A 149 -4.58 8.01 11.41
CA PHE A 149 -4.04 7.88 10.05
C PHE A 149 -4.33 6.54 9.38
N GLY A 150 -4.84 5.55 10.12
CA GLY A 150 -4.93 4.18 9.64
C GLY A 150 -3.56 3.53 9.49
N CYS A 151 -3.49 2.46 8.69
CA CYS A 151 -2.22 1.78 8.43
C CYS A 151 -1.21 2.68 7.70
N ILE A 152 -0.06 2.90 8.33
CA ILE A 152 1.07 3.68 7.80
C ILE A 152 2.03 2.77 7.04
N HIS A 153 2.71 3.30 6.02
CA HIS A 153 3.69 2.55 5.21
C HIS A 153 4.64 1.68 6.05
N GLY A 154 4.60 0.36 5.82
CA GLY A 154 5.42 -0.64 6.48
C GLY A 154 4.82 -1.23 7.78
N GLN A 155 3.63 -0.78 8.22
CA GLN A 155 2.94 -1.33 9.40
C GLN A 155 2.21 -2.64 9.13
N GLU A 156 2.02 -3.03 7.87
CA GLU A 156 1.49 -4.32 7.46
C GLU A 156 2.52 -5.45 7.64
N LEU A 157 3.82 -5.12 7.56
CA LEU A 157 4.91 -6.09 7.57
C LEU A 157 4.96 -6.97 8.85
N PRO A 158 4.74 -6.46 10.08
CA PRO A 158 4.60 -7.30 11.26
C PRO A 158 3.57 -8.42 11.13
N TYR A 159 2.46 -8.17 10.45
CA TYR A 159 1.39 -9.15 10.23
C TYR A 159 1.79 -10.19 9.19
N VAL A 160 2.51 -9.78 8.14
CA VAL A 160 3.10 -10.67 7.12
C VAL A 160 4.15 -11.60 7.73
N PHE A 161 4.98 -11.09 8.64
CA PHE A 161 6.07 -11.86 9.27
C PHE A 161 5.67 -12.59 10.56
N GLY A 162 4.40 -12.50 11.00
CA GLY A 162 3.91 -13.27 12.15
C GLY A 162 4.33 -12.75 13.52
N LEU A 163 4.71 -11.47 13.64
CA LEU A 163 5.09 -10.87 14.93
C LEU A 163 3.97 -10.96 15.99
N PRO A 164 2.69 -10.69 15.65
CA PRO A 164 1.58 -10.88 16.59
C PRO A 164 1.48 -12.31 17.13
N VAL A 165 1.64 -13.30 16.27
CA VAL A 165 1.54 -14.74 16.62
C VAL A 165 2.74 -15.18 17.46
N ALA A 166 3.94 -14.78 17.06
CA ALA A 166 5.17 -15.11 17.77
C ALA A 166 5.30 -14.42 19.14
N GLN A 167 4.46 -13.40 19.41
CA GLN A 167 4.60 -12.50 20.56
C GLN A 167 6.04 -11.96 20.70
N SER A 168 6.69 -11.76 19.54
CA SER A 168 8.09 -11.36 19.49
C SER A 168 8.21 -9.90 19.85
N ASN A 169 9.05 -9.62 20.85
CA ASN A 169 9.31 -8.28 21.38
C ASN A 169 10.60 -7.66 20.80
N THR A 170 11.01 -8.07 19.60
CA THR A 170 12.34 -7.75 19.04
C THR A 170 12.27 -6.99 17.73
N GLY A 171 13.30 -6.19 17.45
CA GLY A 171 13.48 -5.47 16.19
C GLY A 171 12.80 -4.10 16.12
N ILE A 172 12.80 -3.51 14.93
CA ILE A 172 12.30 -2.15 14.65
C ILE A 172 10.79 -1.98 14.88
N TYR A 173 10.06 -3.09 14.99
CA TYR A 173 8.63 -3.09 15.26
C TYR A 173 8.30 -3.12 16.76
N GLY A 174 9.31 -3.28 17.62
CA GLY A 174 9.25 -3.15 19.07
C GLY A 174 8.39 -4.20 19.78
N PRO A 175 8.47 -4.29 21.12
CA PRO A 175 7.48 -5.01 21.90
C PRO A 175 6.11 -4.36 21.71
N ARG A 176 5.15 -5.13 21.19
CA ARG A 176 3.76 -4.67 21.07
C ARG A 176 2.84 -5.65 21.77
N ASN A 177 1.91 -5.11 22.54
CA ASN A 177 0.81 -5.88 23.09
C ASN A 177 -0.23 -6.09 21.99
N TYR A 178 0.04 -7.01 21.07
CA TYR A 178 -0.94 -7.35 20.03
C TYR A 178 -2.18 -7.98 20.64
N THR A 179 -3.34 -7.51 20.21
CA THR A 179 -4.63 -8.05 20.62
C THR A 179 -4.87 -9.43 20.01
N ASP A 180 -5.83 -10.19 20.55
CA ASP A 180 -6.20 -11.49 19.96
C ASP A 180 -6.80 -11.35 18.55
N ALA A 181 -7.40 -10.20 18.22
CA ALA A 181 -7.84 -9.88 16.87
C ALA A 181 -6.65 -9.66 15.92
N GLU A 182 -5.56 -9.04 16.40
CA GLU A 182 -4.35 -8.82 15.62
C GLU A 182 -3.53 -10.10 15.39
N LYS A 183 -3.55 -11.02 16.35
CA LYS A 183 -3.00 -12.37 16.18
C LYS A 183 -3.75 -13.11 15.07
N GLN A 184 -5.08 -13.09 15.13
CA GLN A 184 -5.97 -13.66 14.13
C GLN A 184 -5.76 -13.05 12.74
N LEU A 185 -5.65 -11.73 12.66
CA LEU A 185 -5.34 -11.04 11.41
C LEU A 185 -3.98 -11.48 10.86
N SER A 186 -2.95 -11.56 11.69
CA SER A 186 -1.62 -12.01 11.27
C SER A 186 -1.63 -13.45 10.76
N GLU A 187 -2.34 -14.37 11.43
CA GLU A 187 -2.51 -15.74 10.95
C GLU A 187 -3.17 -15.79 9.56
N LEU A 188 -4.21 -14.98 9.34
CA LEU A 188 -4.89 -14.89 8.05
C LEU A 188 -3.96 -14.35 6.94
N VAL A 189 -3.25 -13.25 7.22
CA VAL A 189 -2.30 -12.65 6.27
C VAL A 189 -1.20 -13.64 5.93
N MET A 190 -0.57 -14.27 6.93
CA MET A 190 0.46 -15.29 6.71
C MET A 190 -0.06 -16.47 5.89
N MET A 191 -1.28 -16.93 6.16
CA MET A 191 -1.89 -18.03 5.41
C MET A 191 -2.09 -17.65 3.95
N ASN A 192 -2.64 -16.46 3.66
CA ASN A 192 -2.84 -15.99 2.28
C ASN A 192 -1.50 -15.84 1.53
N TRP A 193 -0.49 -15.27 2.18
CA TRP A 193 0.86 -15.15 1.61
C TRP A 193 1.49 -16.52 1.36
N ALA A 194 1.40 -17.46 2.31
CA ALA A 194 1.92 -18.82 2.15
C ALA A 194 1.22 -19.60 1.04
N ASN A 195 -0.10 -19.53 0.97
CA ASN A 195 -0.91 -20.16 -0.08
C ASN A 195 -0.52 -19.63 -1.47
N PHE A 196 -0.34 -18.31 -1.59
CA PHE A 196 0.10 -17.68 -2.85
C PHE A 196 1.52 -18.08 -3.24
N ILE A 197 2.46 -18.13 -2.28
CA ILE A 197 3.83 -18.61 -2.54
C ILE A 197 3.83 -20.06 -3.02
N GLU A 198 2.96 -20.92 -2.46
CA GLU A 198 2.90 -22.34 -2.81
C GLU A 198 2.21 -22.59 -4.15
N SER A 199 1.16 -21.83 -4.49
CA SER A 199 0.24 -22.20 -5.57
C SER A 199 -0.10 -21.09 -6.57
N GLY A 200 0.31 -19.85 -6.32
CA GLY A 200 -0.12 -18.68 -7.08
C GLY A 200 -1.54 -18.19 -6.76
N ASP A 201 -2.28 -18.85 -5.87
CA ASP A 201 -3.63 -18.46 -5.42
C ASP A 201 -3.69 -18.36 -3.88
N PRO A 202 -3.96 -17.17 -3.30
CA PRO A 202 -4.02 -16.99 -1.85
C PRO A 202 -5.17 -17.77 -1.18
N ASN A 203 -6.17 -18.22 -1.94
CA ASN A 203 -7.34 -18.93 -1.41
C ASN A 203 -7.12 -20.44 -1.25
N VAL A 204 -6.10 -21.01 -1.90
CA VAL A 204 -5.86 -22.45 -1.89
C VAL A 204 -5.16 -22.84 -0.61
N ALA A 205 -5.88 -23.50 0.31
CA ALA A 205 -5.29 -23.93 1.56
C ALA A 205 -4.10 -24.89 1.35
N SER A 206 -2.89 -24.45 1.71
CA SER A 206 -1.72 -25.30 1.87
C SER A 206 -2.07 -26.52 2.72
N ARG A 207 -1.80 -27.73 2.20
CA ARG A 207 -1.96 -28.99 2.94
C ARG A 207 -0.72 -29.26 3.80
N PRO A 208 -0.68 -28.80 5.06
CA PRO A 208 -0.11 -29.67 6.09
C PRO A 208 -1.12 -30.00 7.21
N ASN A 209 -1.27 -31.30 7.45
CA ASN A 209 -1.92 -31.97 8.59
C ASN A 209 -3.12 -31.27 9.25
N GLN A 210 -4.31 -31.75 8.90
CA GLN A 210 -5.63 -31.41 9.46
C GLN A 210 -5.79 -31.61 10.99
N ARG A 211 -4.75 -32.00 11.74
CA ARG A 211 -4.89 -32.50 13.13
C ARG A 211 -4.71 -31.45 14.24
N GLN A 212 -4.39 -30.19 13.93
CA GLN A 212 -4.24 -29.13 14.94
C GLN A 212 -4.98 -27.81 14.58
N ARG A 213 -6.02 -27.86 13.74
CA ARG A 213 -6.69 -26.64 13.26
C ARG A 213 -7.98 -26.38 14.05
N GLY A 214 -7.96 -25.38 14.93
CA GLY A 214 -9.06 -25.00 15.84
C GLY A 214 -10.25 -24.26 15.19
N ALA A 215 -11.18 -23.79 16.02
CA ALA A 215 -12.46 -23.17 15.63
C ALA A 215 -12.34 -21.88 14.77
N TYR A 216 -11.17 -21.22 14.80
CA TYR A 216 -10.89 -19.97 14.09
C TYR A 216 -10.96 -20.11 12.57
N ARG A 217 -10.77 -21.31 12.01
CA ARG A 217 -10.84 -21.55 10.55
C ARG A 217 -12.22 -21.24 9.94
N ARG A 218 -13.31 -21.41 10.68
CA ARG A 218 -14.67 -21.19 10.13
C ARG A 218 -14.93 -19.75 9.73
N ILE A 219 -14.26 -18.78 10.35
CA ILE A 219 -14.41 -17.35 10.01
C ILE A 219 -13.63 -17.03 8.72
N TYR A 220 -12.54 -17.76 8.45
CA TYR A 220 -11.64 -17.49 7.32
C TYR A 220 -12.02 -18.26 6.05
N ASP A 221 -12.71 -19.40 6.18
CA ASP A 221 -13.20 -20.16 5.01
C ASP A 221 -14.22 -19.35 4.18
N ASP A 222 -14.86 -18.33 4.76
CA ASP A 222 -15.82 -17.44 4.09
C ASP A 222 -15.15 -16.21 3.43
N ILE A 223 -13.88 -15.92 3.74
CA ILE A 223 -13.14 -14.78 3.18
C ILE A 223 -12.46 -15.21 1.89
N VAL A 224 -13.07 -14.87 0.75
CA VAL A 224 -12.48 -15.13 -0.57
C VAL A 224 -11.75 -13.89 -1.05
N TRP A 225 -10.46 -14.04 -1.36
CA TRP A 225 -9.67 -13.03 -2.05
C TRP A 225 -9.93 -13.09 -3.55
N PRO A 226 -10.68 -12.14 -4.12
CA PRO A 226 -10.95 -12.12 -5.54
C PRO A 226 -9.67 -11.85 -6.34
N ARG A 227 -9.56 -12.50 -7.50
CA ARG A 227 -8.57 -12.09 -8.50
C ARG A 227 -8.86 -10.67 -8.94
N TYR A 228 -7.80 -9.86 -9.02
CA TYR A 228 -7.86 -8.50 -9.52
C TYR A 228 -8.12 -8.48 -11.03
N ASP A 229 -9.02 -7.61 -11.45
CA ASP A 229 -9.29 -7.33 -12.86
C ASP A 229 -9.53 -5.84 -13.06
N LYS A 230 -9.16 -5.33 -14.24
CA LYS A 230 -9.27 -3.89 -14.55
C LYS A 230 -10.71 -3.36 -14.49
N GLN A 231 -11.72 -4.19 -14.77
CA GLN A 231 -13.10 -3.74 -14.89
C GLN A 231 -13.76 -3.53 -13.53
N ASN A 232 -13.55 -4.45 -12.60
CA ASN A 232 -14.17 -4.42 -11.28
C ASN A 232 -13.21 -3.96 -10.18
N GLN A 233 -11.89 -3.97 -10.44
CA GLN A 233 -10.82 -3.60 -9.50
C GLN A 233 -10.97 -4.24 -8.11
N ARG A 234 -11.46 -5.49 -8.07
CA ARG A 234 -11.72 -6.20 -6.83
C ARG A 234 -10.41 -6.50 -6.11
N HIS A 235 -10.39 -6.28 -4.81
CA HIS A 235 -9.21 -6.45 -3.95
C HIS A 235 -9.65 -6.92 -2.56
N MET A 236 -8.69 -7.44 -1.79
CA MET A 236 -8.89 -7.77 -0.39
C MET A 236 -8.65 -6.53 0.48
N THR A 237 -9.44 -6.37 1.53
CA THR A 237 -9.25 -5.32 2.55
C THR A 237 -9.09 -5.96 3.92
N TRP A 238 -8.09 -5.54 4.69
CA TRP A 238 -7.88 -5.96 6.07
C TRP A 238 -7.90 -4.80 7.04
#